data_AF-A0A0N7L896-F1
#
_entry.id   AF-A0A0N7L896-F1
#
_cell.length_a   1.000
_cell.length_b   1.000
_cell.length_c   1.000
_cell.angle_alpha   90.00
_cell.angle_beta   90.00
_cell.angle_gamma   90.00
#
_symmetry.space_group_name_H-M   'P 1'
#
loop_
_entity.id
_entity.type
_entity.pdbx_description
1 polymer ?
#
loop_
_entity_poly.entity_id
_entity_poly.type
_entity_poly.pdbx_seq_one_letter_code
_entity_poly.pdbx_strand_id
1 'polypeptide(L)'
;MDSTASSGVNDSTEVDSQNEASFNKKHTKANGDEIQRSSCDCTRSHKWAHTFHHPMSSESKLAYLSQTQSMNAFYKLSGSKSSAEDFAAHHVHILDDNQFNDLCRKAKVQPTVLLNDKRQKNEIRQQKVKIQQLKAEVFRLRQSEAQLEQYEHRSVKTLKKELRMRRNEVADLSIKIQNAAREENEWVRRSTSCLESFKPFTGIPW
;
A
#
# COMPACT_ATOMS: atom_id res chain seq x y z
N MET A 1 51.63 44.75 -16.28
CA MET A 1 52.22 43.83 -17.27
C MET A 1 51.07 43.10 -17.91
N ASP A 2 50.78 43.51 -19.12
CA ASP A 2 49.63 43.07 -19.91
C ASP A 2 49.90 41.73 -20.58
N SER A 3 48.84 41.01 -20.93
CA SER A 3 48.80 40.17 -22.13
C SER A 3 47.35 39.93 -22.54
N THR A 4 46.99 40.53 -23.67
CA THR A 4 45.65 40.49 -24.27
C THR A 4 45.73 39.76 -25.61
N ALA A 5 44.84 38.78 -25.83
CA ALA A 5 44.51 38.20 -27.14
C ALA A 5 43.13 37.50 -26.99
N SER A 6 42.05 37.74 -27.75
CA SER A 6 41.86 37.96 -29.21
C SER A 6 42.27 36.71 -30.03
N SER A 7 41.52 36.08 -30.95
CA SER A 7 40.17 36.24 -31.57
C SER A 7 39.68 34.82 -31.99
N GLY A 8 38.49 34.49 -32.51
CA GLY A 8 37.30 35.25 -32.98
C GLY A 8 36.01 34.42 -32.77
N VAL A 9 34.83 34.56 -33.42
CA VAL A 9 34.25 35.27 -34.60
C VAL A 9 33.69 34.26 -35.65
N ASN A 10 32.37 34.36 -35.90
CA ASN A 10 31.52 33.67 -36.90
C ASN A 10 31.19 32.17 -36.64
N ASP A 11 30.08 31.60 -37.13
CA ASP A 11 29.09 32.12 -38.10
C ASP A 11 27.63 31.67 -37.81
N SER A 12 26.67 32.33 -38.46
CA SER A 12 25.24 32.06 -38.38
C SER A 12 24.78 31.03 -39.43
N THR A 13 23.89 30.11 -39.06
CA THR A 13 22.94 29.50 -40.02
C THR A 13 21.54 29.44 -39.43
N GLU A 14 20.77 30.48 -39.74
CA GLU A 14 19.32 30.53 -39.73
C GLU A 14 18.78 29.55 -40.79
N VAL A 15 17.85 28.67 -40.41
CA VAL A 15 17.05 27.88 -41.37
C VAL A 15 15.61 27.84 -40.88
N ASP A 16 14.76 28.61 -41.57
CA ASP A 16 13.32 28.51 -41.45
C ASP A 16 12.80 27.14 -41.88
N SER A 17 11.75 26.68 -41.21
CA SER A 17 10.79 25.72 -41.78
C SER A 17 9.45 25.88 -41.08
N GLN A 18 8.69 26.87 -41.56
CA GLN A 18 7.24 26.85 -41.41
C GLN A 18 6.69 25.61 -42.11
N ASN A 19 5.69 24.94 -41.52
CA ASN A 19 4.74 24.20 -42.34
C ASN A 19 3.34 24.13 -41.71
N GLU A 20 2.35 24.21 -42.59
CA GLU A 20 0.93 24.41 -42.31
C GLU A 20 0.27 23.15 -41.70
N ALA A 21 -0.55 23.29 -40.65
CA ALA A 21 -1.99 23.54 -40.68
C ALA A 21 -2.87 22.39 -41.22
N SER A 22 -3.61 21.74 -40.31
CA SER A 22 -4.94 21.12 -40.51
C SER A 22 -5.43 20.63 -39.13
N PHE A 23 -6.25 21.38 -38.39
CA PHE A 23 -7.68 21.58 -38.64
C PHE A 23 -8.48 20.27 -38.69
N ASN A 24 -9.03 19.86 -37.54
CA ASN A 24 -10.34 19.23 -37.54
C ASN A 24 -11.14 19.60 -36.28
N LYS A 25 -12.28 20.27 -36.50
CA LYS A 25 -13.15 20.84 -35.47
C LYS A 25 -14.60 20.49 -35.78
N LYS A 26 -15.13 19.43 -35.17
CA LYS A 26 -16.57 19.13 -35.06
C LYS A 26 -16.82 18.56 -33.66
N HIS A 27 -17.36 19.34 -32.73
CA HIS A 27 -18.79 19.65 -32.52
C HIS A 27 -19.62 18.52 -31.89
N THR A 28 -19.85 18.68 -30.58
CA THR A 28 -21.15 18.54 -29.88
C THR A 28 -22.02 17.30 -30.13
N LYS A 29 -22.26 16.55 -29.04
CA LYS A 29 -23.62 16.50 -28.46
C LYS A 29 -23.60 16.13 -26.98
N ALA A 30 -24.51 16.74 -26.22
CA ALA A 30 -24.87 16.30 -24.88
C ALA A 30 -25.94 15.20 -24.96
N ASN A 31 -25.90 14.30 -23.99
CA ASN A 31 -26.96 13.49 -23.39
C ASN A 31 -26.32 13.04 -22.05
N GLY A 32 -26.93 13.12 -20.88
CA GLY A 32 -28.37 13.06 -20.61
C GLY A 32 -28.73 11.60 -20.37
N ASP A 33 -29.26 11.31 -19.18
CA ASP A 33 -29.86 10.04 -18.78
C ASP A 33 -28.86 8.86 -18.58
N GLU A 34 -28.99 7.94 -17.62
CA GLU A 34 -29.84 7.83 -16.43
C GLU A 34 -29.18 6.80 -15.48
N ILE A 35 -28.92 7.15 -14.22
CA ILE A 35 -28.27 6.22 -13.27
C ILE A 35 -29.31 5.25 -12.71
N GLN A 36 -29.53 4.13 -13.40
CA GLN A 36 -30.31 3.02 -12.85
C GLN A 36 -29.58 2.40 -11.65
N ARG A 37 -30.16 2.59 -10.46
CA ARG A 37 -29.75 1.89 -9.24
C ARG A 37 -30.15 0.43 -9.35
N SER A 38 -29.18 -0.44 -9.63
CA SER A 38 -29.38 -1.89 -9.54
C SER A 38 -29.73 -2.28 -8.10
N SER A 39 -30.93 -2.85 -7.91
CA SER A 39 -31.46 -3.24 -6.61
C SER A 39 -30.73 -4.47 -6.06
N CYS A 40 -30.43 -4.47 -4.77
CA CYS A 40 -29.77 -5.58 -4.09
C CYS A 40 -30.79 -6.65 -3.63
N ASP A 41 -31.03 -7.66 -4.47
CA ASP A 41 -31.85 -8.82 -4.09
C ASP A 41 -31.07 -9.81 -3.19
N CYS A 42 -31.33 -9.74 -1.89
CA CYS A 42 -30.83 -10.65 -0.89
C CYS A 42 -31.53 -12.01 -0.94
N THR A 43 -31.05 -12.95 -1.78
CA THR A 43 -31.47 -14.36 -1.70
C THR A 43 -30.54 -15.18 -0.79
N ARG A 44 -30.99 -15.34 0.45
CA ARG A 44 -30.40 -16.18 1.50
C ARG A 44 -30.34 -17.66 1.06
N SER A 45 -29.16 -18.17 0.74
CA SER A 45 -28.94 -19.60 0.49
C SER A 45 -27.94 -20.19 1.49
N HIS A 46 -28.40 -21.11 2.33
CA HIS A 46 -27.53 -21.86 3.23
C HIS A 46 -26.93 -23.07 2.50
N LYS A 47 -25.64 -22.98 2.16
CA LYS A 47 -24.78 -24.14 1.90
C LYS A 47 -23.46 -23.97 2.64
N TRP A 48 -23.42 -24.46 3.87
CA TRP A 48 -22.16 -24.70 4.59
C TRP A 48 -21.51 -26.00 4.07
N ALA A 49 -20.22 -26.17 4.37
CA ALA A 49 -19.36 -27.31 3.96
C ALA A 49 -18.86 -27.30 2.50
N HIS A 50 -18.06 -26.28 2.15
CA HIS A 50 -16.90 -26.50 1.28
C HIS A 50 -15.62 -26.28 2.08
N THR A 51 -14.84 -27.35 2.24
CA THR A 51 -13.52 -27.34 2.89
C THR A 51 -12.57 -26.50 2.04
N PHE A 52 -12.21 -25.30 2.49
CA PHE A 52 -11.28 -24.42 1.79
C PHE A 52 -9.86 -24.98 1.82
N HIS A 53 -9.52 -25.80 0.82
CA HIS A 53 -8.13 -26.04 0.45
C HIS A 53 -7.54 -24.77 -0.18
N HIS A 54 -7.08 -23.84 0.68
CA HIS A 54 -6.24 -22.75 0.21
C HIS A 54 -4.95 -23.31 -0.42
N PRO A 55 -4.63 -22.97 -1.67
CA PRO A 55 -3.39 -23.40 -2.29
C PRO A 55 -2.22 -22.71 -1.58
N MET A 56 -1.51 -23.44 -0.73
CA MET A 56 -0.33 -22.90 -0.05
C MET A 56 0.70 -22.39 -1.06
N SER A 57 1.23 -21.19 -0.79
CA SER A 57 2.41 -20.63 -1.47
C SER A 57 3.55 -21.64 -1.49
N SER A 58 4.41 -21.59 -2.50
CA SER A 58 5.62 -22.43 -2.59
C SER A 58 6.50 -22.28 -1.35
N GLU A 59 6.64 -21.07 -0.80
CA GLU A 59 7.37 -20.83 0.46
C GLU A 59 6.69 -21.50 1.67
N SER A 60 5.35 -21.44 1.76
CA SER A 60 4.60 -22.12 2.81
C SER A 60 4.65 -23.65 2.70
N LYS A 61 4.66 -24.19 1.47
CA LYS A 61 4.87 -25.61 1.21
C LYS A 61 6.26 -26.05 1.66
N LEU A 62 7.30 -25.27 1.37
CA LEU A 62 8.67 -25.56 1.83
C LEU A 62 8.80 -25.47 3.36
N ALA A 63 8.15 -24.51 4.01
CA ALA A 63 8.11 -24.43 5.47
C ALA A 63 7.40 -25.64 6.11
N TYR A 64 6.24 -26.05 5.55
CA TYR A 64 5.51 -27.23 6.01
C TYR A 64 6.28 -28.53 5.73
N LEU A 65 6.96 -28.64 4.59
CA LEU A 65 7.84 -29.77 4.26
C LEU A 65 9.07 -29.83 5.19
N SER A 66 9.66 -28.70 5.54
CA SER A 66 10.76 -28.65 6.53
C SER A 66 10.28 -29.05 7.93
N GLN A 67 9.12 -28.56 8.37
CA GLN A 67 8.53 -28.92 9.66
C GLN A 67 8.12 -30.40 9.72
N THR A 68 7.52 -30.94 8.66
CA THR A 68 7.17 -32.36 8.56
C THR A 68 8.39 -33.25 8.36
N GLN A 69 9.47 -32.80 7.71
CA GLN A 69 10.75 -33.53 7.69
C GLN A 69 11.40 -33.57 9.08
N SER A 70 11.35 -32.48 9.85
CA SER A 70 11.82 -32.45 11.24
C SER A 70 11.00 -33.38 12.15
N MET A 71 9.67 -33.36 12.03
CA MET A 71 8.77 -34.31 12.71
C MET A 71 9.04 -35.76 12.27
N ASN A 72 9.15 -36.03 10.96
CA ASN A 72 9.41 -37.38 10.46
C ASN A 72 10.82 -37.88 10.81
N ALA A 73 11.81 -37.00 11.00
CA ALA A 73 13.10 -37.37 11.56
C ALA A 73 13.00 -37.75 13.04
N PHE A 74 12.20 -37.01 13.82
CA PHE A 74 11.88 -37.35 15.21
C PHE A 74 11.15 -38.71 15.31
N TYR A 75 10.10 -38.92 14.51
CA TYR A 75 9.34 -40.18 14.51
C TYR A 75 10.10 -41.38 13.89
N LYS A 76 11.01 -41.15 12.93
CA LYS A 76 11.90 -42.23 12.42
C LYS A 76 12.97 -42.67 13.42
N LEU A 77 13.29 -41.84 14.42
CA LEU A 77 14.13 -42.24 15.56
C LEU A 77 13.33 -42.97 16.65
N SER A 78 11.99 -42.93 16.62
CA SER A 78 11.10 -43.56 17.61
C SER A 78 10.24 -44.69 17.05
N GLY A 79 10.52 -45.18 15.83
CA GLY A 79 9.63 -46.06 15.06
C GLY A 79 10.32 -47.31 14.53
N SER A 80 10.60 -48.27 15.40
CA SER A 80 10.96 -49.63 15.00
C SER A 80 9.78 -50.28 14.25
N LYS A 81 10.08 -50.95 13.12
CA LYS A 81 9.05 -51.65 12.32
C LYS A 81 8.53 -52.87 13.07
N SER A 82 7.36 -52.77 13.69
CA SER A 82 6.64 -53.93 14.22
C SER A 82 5.92 -54.66 13.09
N SER A 83 6.51 -55.77 12.62
CA SER A 83 5.74 -56.81 11.92
C SER A 83 4.74 -57.42 12.91
N ALA A 84 3.58 -57.88 12.41
CA ALA A 84 2.48 -58.35 13.25
C ALA A 84 2.69 -59.79 13.73
N GLU A 85 3.66 -60.00 14.63
CA GLU A 85 3.90 -61.22 15.42
C GLU A 85 4.97 -60.86 16.47
N ASP A 86 4.56 -60.47 17.69
CA ASP A 86 5.42 -60.44 18.90
C ASP A 86 4.64 -59.90 20.12
N PHE A 87 3.88 -60.80 20.78
CA PHE A 87 3.56 -60.58 22.19
C PHE A 87 4.77 -61.03 23.03
N ALA A 88 5.28 -60.15 23.89
CA ALA A 88 6.32 -60.37 24.90
C ALA A 88 7.80 -60.06 24.54
N ALA A 89 8.10 -58.79 24.21
CA ALA A 89 9.25 -58.11 24.79
C ALA A 89 9.04 -56.59 24.85
N HIS A 90 8.76 -56.04 26.03
CA HIS A 90 9.07 -54.62 26.28
C HIS A 90 10.59 -54.51 26.38
N HIS A 91 11.25 -54.33 25.23
CA HIS A 91 12.71 -54.31 25.16
C HIS A 91 13.23 -53.00 25.76
N VAL A 92 13.41 -52.99 27.09
CA VAL A 92 13.96 -51.86 27.83
C VAL A 92 15.40 -51.68 27.37
N HIS A 93 15.62 -50.73 26.46
CA HIS A 93 16.94 -50.34 26.02
C HIS A 93 17.67 -49.65 27.18
N ILE A 94 18.42 -50.42 27.96
CA ILE A 94 19.36 -49.88 28.94
C ILE A 94 20.45 -49.16 28.15
N LEU A 95 20.48 -47.83 28.23
CA LEU A 95 21.54 -47.02 27.64
C LEU A 95 22.87 -47.36 28.32
N ASP A 96 23.92 -47.58 27.53
CA ASP A 96 25.28 -47.59 28.07
C ASP A 96 25.70 -46.17 28.49
N ASP A 97 26.73 -46.08 29.34
CA ASP A 97 27.21 -44.81 29.88
C ASP A 97 27.61 -43.81 28.79
N ASN A 98 28.14 -44.27 27.65
CA ASN A 98 28.51 -43.39 26.55
C ASN A 98 27.26 -42.81 25.89
N GLN A 99 26.25 -43.65 25.60
CA GLN A 99 24.98 -43.22 25.01
C GLN A 99 24.22 -42.26 25.93
N PHE A 100 24.20 -42.52 27.24
CA PHE A 100 23.60 -41.62 28.23
C PHE A 100 24.34 -40.28 28.29
N ASN A 101 25.67 -40.29 28.36
CA ASN A 101 26.48 -39.07 28.33
C ASN A 101 26.32 -38.29 27.01
N ASP A 102 26.18 -38.99 25.87
CA ASP A 102 25.86 -38.40 24.57
C ASP A 102 24.51 -37.70 24.56
N LEU A 103 23.49 -38.32 25.17
CA LEU A 103 22.16 -37.74 25.30
C LEU A 103 22.17 -36.51 26.22
N CYS A 104 22.86 -36.59 27.37
CA CYS A 104 23.05 -35.45 28.26
C CYS A 104 23.81 -34.29 27.57
N ARG A 105 24.82 -34.58 26.75
CA ARG A 105 25.53 -33.57 25.93
C ARG A 105 24.59 -32.94 24.91
N LYS A 106 23.83 -33.74 24.17
CA LYS A 106 22.84 -33.26 23.17
C LYS A 106 21.74 -32.41 23.83
N ALA A 107 21.23 -32.82 24.98
CA ALA A 107 20.22 -32.08 25.74
C ALA A 107 20.72 -30.73 26.27
N LYS A 108 22.01 -30.63 26.65
CA LYS A 108 22.65 -29.35 27.04
C LYS A 108 22.88 -28.41 25.85
N VAL A 109 23.22 -28.96 24.67
CA VAL A 109 23.56 -28.17 23.48
C VAL A 109 22.34 -27.76 22.65
N GLN A 110 21.30 -28.61 22.52
CA GLN A 110 20.12 -28.30 21.69
C GLN A 110 19.48 -26.93 21.99
N PRO A 111 19.24 -26.54 23.26
CA PRO A 111 18.64 -25.25 23.57
C PRO A 111 19.42 -24.06 23.00
N THR A 112 20.76 -24.09 23.05
CA THR A 112 21.59 -22.99 22.54
C THR A 112 21.54 -22.93 21.01
N VAL A 113 21.52 -24.08 20.33
CA VAL A 113 21.36 -24.16 18.86
C VAL A 113 20.00 -23.59 18.42
N LEU A 114 18.91 -23.97 19.11
CA LEU A 114 17.57 -23.46 18.81
C LEU A 114 17.42 -21.96 19.09
N LEU A 115 18.05 -21.45 20.15
CA LEU A 115 18.08 -20.01 20.45
C LEU A 115 18.86 -19.22 19.40
N ASN A 116 20.01 -19.74 18.94
CA ASN A 116 20.81 -19.11 17.90
C ASN A 116 20.09 -19.09 16.54
N ASP A 117 19.46 -20.19 16.13
CA ASP A 117 18.63 -20.25 14.92
C ASP A 117 17.44 -19.28 15.00
N LYS A 118 16.74 -19.23 16.13
CA LYS A 118 15.65 -18.27 16.38
C LYS A 118 16.14 -16.81 16.28
N ARG A 119 17.32 -16.52 16.85
CA ARG A 119 17.95 -15.19 16.77
C ARG A 119 18.28 -14.82 15.33
N GLN A 120 18.99 -15.69 14.61
CA GLN A 120 19.40 -15.45 13.22
C GLN A 120 18.18 -15.25 12.30
N LYS A 121 17.13 -16.05 12.46
CA LYS A 121 15.85 -15.88 11.74
C LYS A 121 15.18 -14.54 12.04
N ASN A 122 15.28 -14.02 13.26
CA ASN A 122 14.75 -12.70 13.62
C ASN A 122 15.59 -11.56 13.04
N GLU A 123 16.92 -11.67 13.06
CA GLU A 123 17.83 -10.70 12.42
C GLU A 123 17.57 -10.61 10.91
N ILE A 124 17.41 -11.75 10.22
CA ILE A 124 17.05 -11.79 8.79
C ILE A 124 15.70 -11.10 8.51
N ARG A 125 14.69 -11.32 9.38
CA ARG A 125 13.37 -10.64 9.25
C ARG A 125 13.51 -9.13 9.42
N GLN A 126 14.26 -8.68 10.42
CA GLN A 126 14.51 -7.26 10.67
C GLN A 126 15.26 -6.61 9.50
N GLN A 127 16.30 -7.27 8.96
CA GLN A 127 17.02 -6.82 7.77
C GLN A 127 16.10 -6.74 6.55
N LYS A 128 15.25 -7.74 6.30
CA LYS A 128 14.27 -7.72 5.19
C LYS A 128 13.33 -6.53 5.28
N VAL A 129 12.79 -6.25 6.47
CA VAL A 129 11.94 -5.07 6.71
C VAL A 129 12.72 -3.77 6.49
N LYS A 130 13.94 -3.67 7.02
CA LYS A 130 14.78 -2.47 6.85
C LYS A 130 15.14 -2.21 5.38
N ILE A 131 15.43 -3.26 4.60
CA ILE A 131 15.68 -3.17 3.16
C ILE A 131 14.41 -2.70 2.41
N GLN A 132 13.23 -3.19 2.78
CA GLN A 132 11.97 -2.72 2.18
C GLN A 132 11.70 -1.24 2.48
N GLN A 133 11.91 -0.80 3.73
CA GLN A 133 11.80 0.61 4.12
C GLN A 133 12.80 1.50 3.34
N LEU A 134 14.07 1.08 3.25
CA LEU A 134 15.09 1.82 2.50
C LEU A 134 14.77 1.88 0.99
N LYS A 135 14.24 0.81 0.39
CA LYS A 135 13.80 0.83 -1.01
C LYS A 135 12.63 1.78 -1.25
N ALA A 136 11.64 1.80 -0.35
CA ALA A 136 10.52 2.75 -0.41
C ALA A 136 11.00 4.20 -0.26
N GLU A 137 11.94 4.45 0.64
CA GLU A 137 12.51 5.79 0.86
C GLU A 137 13.36 6.26 -0.33
N VAL A 138 14.21 5.41 -0.90
CA VAL A 138 14.95 5.73 -2.14
C VAL A 138 14.01 6.02 -3.31
N PHE A 139 12.90 5.29 -3.43
CA PHE A 139 11.89 5.59 -4.44
C PHE A 139 11.23 6.96 -4.21
N ARG A 140 10.83 7.27 -2.96
CA ARG A 140 10.26 8.57 -2.57
C ARG A 140 11.22 9.73 -2.83
N LEU A 141 12.51 9.55 -2.54
CA LEU A 141 13.56 10.53 -2.79
C LEU A 141 13.73 10.77 -4.29
N ARG A 142 13.82 9.72 -5.12
CA ARG A 142 13.88 9.86 -6.59
C ARG A 142 12.65 10.54 -7.19
N GLN A 143 11.46 10.29 -6.65
CA GLN A 143 10.26 11.04 -7.07
C GLN A 143 10.35 12.53 -6.71
N SER A 144 10.91 12.85 -5.54
CA SER A 144 11.12 14.24 -5.10
C SER A 144 12.19 14.95 -5.94
N GLU A 145 13.28 14.24 -6.27
CA GLU A 145 14.36 14.67 -7.15
C GLU A 145 13.84 14.98 -8.56
N ALA A 146 13.11 14.06 -9.19
CA ALA A 146 12.50 14.29 -10.50
C ALA A 146 11.48 15.45 -10.51
N GLN A 147 10.78 15.69 -9.40
CA GLN A 147 9.92 16.87 -9.25
C GLN A 147 10.75 18.17 -9.17
N LEU A 148 11.84 18.17 -8.40
CA LEU A 148 12.75 19.31 -8.26
C LEU A 148 13.43 19.64 -9.60
N GLU A 149 13.95 18.65 -10.32
CA GLU A 149 14.46 18.83 -11.68
C GLU A 149 13.41 19.45 -12.58
N GLN A 150 12.16 18.97 -12.54
CA GLN A 150 11.07 19.56 -13.32
C GLN A 150 10.78 21.02 -12.94
N TYR A 151 10.98 21.43 -11.69
CA TYR A 151 10.84 22.82 -11.27
C TYR A 151 12.03 23.69 -11.68
N GLU A 152 13.26 23.17 -11.61
CA GLU A 152 14.48 23.86 -12.02
C GLU A 152 14.49 24.13 -13.53
N HIS A 153 14.05 23.17 -14.34
CA HIS A 153 13.94 23.32 -15.80
C HIS A 153 12.72 24.16 -16.25
N ARG A 154 11.81 24.57 -15.35
CA ARG A 154 10.67 25.44 -15.71
C ARG A 154 11.12 26.88 -15.87
N SER A 155 10.91 27.43 -17.07
CA SER A 155 11.15 28.86 -17.30
C SER A 155 10.35 29.76 -16.34
N VAL A 156 10.96 30.87 -15.91
CA VAL A 156 10.32 31.91 -15.09
C VAL A 156 9.04 32.47 -15.75
N LYS A 157 8.97 32.47 -17.09
CA LYS A 157 7.77 32.87 -17.86
C LYS A 157 6.61 31.90 -17.64
N THR A 158 6.88 30.59 -17.61
CA THR A 158 5.89 29.55 -17.31
C THR A 158 5.39 29.67 -15.86
N LEU A 159 6.30 29.80 -14.90
CA LEU A 159 5.96 29.96 -13.48
C LEU A 159 5.12 31.22 -13.22
N LYS A 160 5.45 32.36 -13.85
CA LYS A 160 4.63 33.59 -13.78
C LYS A 160 3.24 33.43 -14.39
N LYS A 161 3.09 32.63 -15.46
CA LYS A 161 1.78 32.29 -16.05
C LYS A 161 0.95 31.42 -15.10
N GLU A 162 1.55 30.36 -14.56
CA GLU A 162 0.89 29.45 -13.60
C GLU A 162 0.43 30.20 -12.35
N LEU A 163 1.30 31.00 -11.74
CA LEU A 163 0.98 31.83 -10.57
C LEU A 163 -0.16 32.82 -10.84
N ARG A 164 -0.26 33.39 -12.06
CA ARG A 164 -1.39 34.23 -12.46
C ARG A 164 -2.69 33.42 -12.53
N MET A 165 -2.68 32.23 -13.14
CA MET A 165 -3.85 31.36 -13.20
C MET A 165 -4.32 30.96 -11.79
N ARG A 166 -3.40 30.56 -10.90
CA ARG A 166 -3.72 30.19 -9.52
C ARG A 166 -4.30 31.36 -8.71
N ARG A 167 -3.82 32.59 -8.89
CA ARG A 167 -4.42 33.77 -8.25
C ARG A 167 -5.85 34.02 -8.71
N ASN A 168 -6.13 33.86 -10.01
CA ASN A 168 -7.48 34.01 -10.55
C ASN A 168 -8.42 32.91 -10.04
N GLU A 169 -7.94 31.66 -9.96
CA GLU A 169 -8.66 30.51 -9.42
C GLU A 169 -9.00 30.71 -7.93
N VAL A 170 -8.05 31.19 -7.11
CA VAL A 170 -8.30 31.53 -5.70
C VAL A 170 -9.32 32.67 -5.55
N ALA A 171 -9.27 33.70 -6.40
CA ALA A 171 -10.24 34.79 -6.37
C ALA A 171 -11.66 34.31 -6.72
N ASP A 172 -11.80 33.51 -7.78
CA ASP A 172 -13.07 32.91 -8.19
C ASP A 172 -13.65 31.97 -7.11
N LEU A 173 -12.82 31.10 -6.51
CA LEU A 173 -13.22 30.25 -5.39
C LEU A 173 -13.64 31.06 -4.16
N SER A 174 -12.93 32.16 -3.84
CA SER A 174 -13.28 33.04 -2.72
C SER A 174 -14.67 33.68 -2.92
N ILE A 175 -14.96 34.17 -4.14
CA ILE A 175 -16.28 34.71 -4.50
C ILE A 175 -17.37 33.64 -4.39
N LYS A 176 -17.10 32.42 -4.87
CA LYS A 176 -18.04 31.28 -4.77
C LYS A 176 -18.34 30.91 -3.31
N ILE A 177 -17.33 30.84 -2.45
CA ILE A 177 -17.49 30.58 -1.01
C ILE A 177 -18.30 31.70 -0.35
N GLN A 178 -18.01 32.97 -0.66
CA GLN A 178 -18.75 34.11 -0.11
C GLN A 178 -20.23 34.12 -0.54
N ASN A 179 -20.51 33.75 -1.79
CA ASN A 179 -21.87 33.63 -2.30
C ASN A 179 -22.62 32.46 -1.64
N ALA A 180 -22.01 31.27 -1.57
CA ALA A 180 -22.60 30.11 -0.90
C ALA A 180 -22.89 30.39 0.59
N ALA A 181 -21.97 31.03 1.31
CA ALA A 181 -22.19 31.41 2.70
C ALA A 181 -23.31 32.45 2.87
N ARG A 182 -23.51 33.36 1.91
CA ARG A 182 -24.65 34.30 1.91
C ARG A 182 -25.97 33.57 1.67
N GLU A 183 -26.01 32.67 0.68
CA GLU A 183 -27.18 31.85 0.35
C GLU A 183 -27.60 30.95 1.52
N GLU A 184 -26.64 30.34 2.22
CA GLU A 184 -26.85 29.57 3.45
C GLU A 184 -27.45 30.44 4.56
N ASN A 185 -26.88 31.62 4.83
CA ASN A 185 -27.41 32.55 5.84
C ASN A 185 -28.83 33.05 5.51
N GLU A 186 -29.13 33.28 4.22
CA GLU A 186 -30.49 33.64 3.77
C GLU A 186 -31.48 32.48 3.91
N TRP A 187 -31.03 31.24 3.64
CA TRP A 187 -31.83 30.04 3.85
C TRP A 187 -32.12 29.81 5.34
N VAL A 188 -31.12 29.91 6.21
CA VAL A 188 -31.29 29.82 7.68
C VAL A 188 -32.29 30.86 8.16
N ARG A 189 -32.12 32.14 7.77
CA ARG A 189 -33.02 33.24 8.17
C ARG A 189 -34.47 33.01 7.74
N ARG A 190 -34.70 32.50 6.52
CA ARG A 190 -36.04 32.14 6.03
C ARG A 190 -36.62 30.99 6.85
N SER A 191 -35.85 29.94 7.10
CA SER A 191 -36.26 28.80 7.91
C SER A 191 -36.62 29.19 9.35
N THR A 192 -35.84 30.04 10.02
CA THR A 192 -36.14 30.50 11.38
C THR A 192 -37.35 31.43 11.44
N SER A 193 -37.48 32.37 10.50
CA SER A 193 -38.65 33.27 10.42
C SER A 193 -39.98 32.52 10.21
N CYS A 194 -39.94 31.39 9.49
CA CYS A 194 -41.10 30.52 9.32
C CYS A 194 -41.52 29.88 10.66
N LEU A 195 -40.54 29.41 11.45
CA LEU A 195 -40.78 28.80 12.76
C LEU A 195 -41.28 29.82 13.80
N GLU A 196 -40.79 31.06 13.80
CA GLU A 196 -41.25 32.11 14.73
C GLU A 196 -42.68 32.59 14.45
N SER A 197 -43.17 32.47 13.21
CA SER A 197 -44.58 32.73 12.89
C SER A 197 -45.52 31.66 13.46
N PHE A 198 -44.98 30.48 13.81
CA PHE A 198 -45.70 29.36 14.39
C PHE A 198 -45.72 29.39 15.93
N LYS A 199 -46.12 30.52 16.53
CA LYS A 199 -46.40 30.56 17.97
C LYS A 199 -47.60 29.64 18.26
N PRO A 200 -47.44 28.58 19.08
CA PRO A 200 -48.58 27.75 19.46
C PRO A 200 -49.57 28.63 20.23
N PHE A 201 -50.87 28.46 19.93
CA PHE A 201 -51.96 29.20 20.55
C PHE A 201 -52.11 28.75 22.01
N THR A 202 -51.28 29.29 22.91
CA THR A 202 -51.33 29.03 24.36
C THR A 202 -52.42 29.86 25.02
N GLY A 203 -53.65 29.68 24.52
CA GLY A 203 -54.88 30.25 25.04
C GLY A 203 -55.84 29.13 25.42
N ILE A 204 -55.55 28.43 26.53
CA ILE A 204 -56.56 27.64 27.23
C ILE A 204 -57.31 28.63 28.13
N PRO A 205 -58.60 28.93 27.88
CA PRO A 205 -59.40 29.68 28.84
C PRO A 205 -59.75 28.77 30.02
N TRP A 206 -59.50 29.27 31.23
CA TRP A 206 -60.16 28.81 32.46
C TRP A 206 -61.39 29.68 32.70
#